data_AF-C5A6U8-F1
#
_entry.id   AF-C5A6U8-F1
#
_cell.length_a   1.000
_cell.length_b   1.000
_cell.length_c   1.000
_cell.angle_alpha   90.00
_cell.angle_beta   90.00
_cell.angle_gamma   90.00
#
_symmetry.space_group_name_H-M   'P 1'
#
loop_
_entity.id
_entity.type
_entity.pdbx_description
1 polymer ?
#
loop_
_entity_poly.entity_id
_entity_poly.type
_entity_poly.pdbx_seq_one_letter_code
_entity_poly.pdbx_strand_id
1 'polypeptide(L)'
;MLGLQLENIKVTKMAGRRVYVAVATLLIVLMCSTALVRGYLSPENVEVQVDTKIEYYRTFPLMKPTLEFELPGKGPKSLSIGGILPNGSFVDLGLYFGKGTLRIPRKKLLWYFREWAEYGKRNGLKPGEVVPGLILLGTVVEGNQSYSIASSLVLDPEKVLGGIP
;
A
#
# COMPACT_ATOMS: atom_id res chain seq x y z
N MET A 1 43.02 -1.98 54.70
CA MET A 1 43.29 -1.52 53.31
C MET A 1 42.83 -2.49 52.22
N LEU A 2 42.84 -3.82 52.42
CA LEU A 2 42.39 -4.81 51.40
C LEU A 2 40.87 -4.83 51.11
N GLY A 3 40.01 -4.47 52.07
CA GLY A 3 38.54 -4.48 51.88
C GLY A 3 38.02 -3.48 50.85
N LEU A 4 38.58 -2.26 50.84
CA LEU A 4 38.20 -1.18 49.90
C LEU A 4 38.56 -1.49 48.43
N GLN A 5 39.64 -2.25 48.20
CA GLN A 5 40.05 -2.65 46.85
C GLN A 5 39.11 -3.71 46.26
N LEU A 6 38.68 -4.69 47.07
CA LEU A 6 37.74 -5.73 46.64
C LEU A 6 36.34 -5.17 46.36
N GLU A 7 35.90 -4.19 47.14
CA GLU A 7 34.60 -3.54 46.95
C GLU A 7 34.59 -2.70 45.65
N ASN A 8 35.65 -1.94 45.37
CA ASN A 8 35.80 -1.17 44.13
C ASN A 8 35.86 -2.03 42.87
N ILE A 9 36.50 -3.20 42.91
CA ILE A 9 36.55 -4.16 41.78
C ILE A 9 35.17 -4.79 41.53
N LYS A 10 34.41 -5.07 42.59
CA LYS A 10 33.06 -5.64 42.48
C LYS A 10 32.08 -4.64 41.86
N VAL A 11 32.17 -3.36 42.25
CA VAL A 11 31.33 -2.27 41.73
C VAL A 11 31.62 -1.98 40.25
N THR A 12 32.89 -1.90 39.84
CA THR A 12 33.27 -1.69 38.42
C THR A 12 32.87 -2.88 37.53
N LYS A 13 33.03 -4.12 38.01
CA LYS A 13 32.59 -5.32 37.29
C LYS A 13 31.07 -5.41 37.17
N MET A 14 30.33 -4.97 38.19
CA MET A 14 28.86 -4.85 38.16
C MET A 14 28.39 -3.73 37.23
N ALA A 15 29.08 -2.59 37.18
CA ALA A 15 28.78 -1.50 36.27
C ALA A 15 28.97 -1.90 34.80
N GLY A 16 30.08 -2.56 34.46
CA GLY A 16 30.30 -3.10 33.11
C GLY A 16 29.22 -4.10 32.70
N ARG A 17 28.84 -5.04 33.58
CA ARG A 17 27.76 -6.00 33.32
C ARG A 17 26.40 -5.32 33.09
N ARG A 18 26.08 -4.26 33.83
CA ARG A 18 24.84 -3.48 33.63
C ARG A 18 24.83 -2.74 32.29
N VAL A 19 25.98 -2.19 31.87
CA VAL A 19 26.13 -1.54 30.56
C VAL A 19 25.96 -2.56 29.43
N TYR A 20 26.59 -3.74 29.52
CA TYR A 20 26.41 -4.80 28.52
C TYR A 20 24.95 -5.27 28.41
N VAL A 21 24.26 -5.44 29.55
CA VAL A 21 22.84 -5.82 29.55
C VAL A 21 21.99 -4.72 28.91
N ALA A 22 22.25 -3.44 29.20
CA ALA A 22 21.52 -2.32 28.61
C ALA A 22 21.73 -2.20 27.09
N VAL A 23 22.96 -2.43 26.61
CA VAL A 23 23.27 -2.43 25.18
C VAL A 23 22.61 -3.62 24.47
N ALA A 24 22.65 -4.80 25.08
CA ALA A 24 22.01 -5.99 24.53
C ALA A 24 20.48 -5.84 24.45
N THR A 25 19.84 -5.29 25.49
CA THR A 25 18.39 -5.02 25.47
C THR A 25 18.04 -3.96 24.43
N LEU A 26 18.84 -2.90 24.29
CA LEU A 26 18.62 -1.88 23.26
C LEU A 26 18.66 -2.49 21.85
N LEU A 27 19.65 -3.35 21.57
CA LEU A 27 19.78 -4.03 20.28
C LEU A 27 18.62 -4.97 20.00
N ILE A 28 18.15 -5.72 20.99
CA ILE A 28 16.97 -6.59 20.87
C ILE A 28 15.71 -5.76 20.58
N VAL A 29 15.51 -4.65 21.29
CA VAL A 29 14.38 -3.74 21.04
C VAL A 29 14.44 -3.14 19.63
N LEU A 30 15.64 -2.79 19.15
CA LEU A 30 15.85 -2.26 17.80
C LEU A 30 15.58 -3.32 16.72
N MET A 31 15.99 -4.56 16.95
CA MET A 31 15.70 -5.68 16.03
C MET A 31 14.21 -6.02 16.00
N CYS A 32 13.55 -6.05 17.16
CA CYS A 32 12.11 -6.28 17.24
C CYS A 32 11.32 -5.15 16.57
N SER A 33 11.71 -3.88 16.77
CA SER A 33 11.00 -2.75 16.17
C SER A 33 11.13 -2.74 14.65
N THR A 34 12.30 -3.05 14.10
CA THR A 34 12.52 -3.11 12.64
C THR A 34 11.79 -4.29 11.99
N ALA A 35 11.76 -5.46 12.64
CA ALA A 35 10.99 -6.61 12.17
C ALA A 35 9.48 -6.34 12.17
N LEU A 36 8.98 -5.69 13.23
CA LEU A 36 7.59 -5.25 13.31
C LEU A 36 7.26 -4.27 12.19
N VAL A 37 8.04 -3.20 12.01
CA VAL A 37 7.82 -2.21 10.94
C VAL A 37 7.80 -2.85 9.55
N ARG A 38 8.71 -3.81 9.27
CA ARG A 38 8.73 -4.54 7.99
C ARG A 38 7.52 -5.46 7.82
N GLY A 39 7.10 -6.17 8.86
CA GLY A 39 5.88 -6.98 8.83
C GLY A 39 4.61 -6.13 8.67
N TYR A 40 4.59 -4.93 9.22
CA TYR A 40 3.43 -4.02 9.20
C TYR A 40 3.29 -3.18 7.91
N LEU A 41 4.39 -2.92 7.21
CA LEU A 41 4.38 -2.21 5.92
C LEU A 41 4.41 -3.16 4.72
N SER A 42 4.37 -4.47 4.95
CA SER A 42 4.34 -5.41 3.85
C SER A 42 2.93 -5.43 3.23
N PRO A 43 2.82 -5.29 1.89
CA PRO A 43 1.54 -5.41 1.22
C PRO A 43 0.93 -6.80 1.49
N GLU A 44 -0.36 -6.83 1.81
CA GLU A 44 -1.14 -8.05 2.07
C GLU A 44 -1.23 -8.92 0.82
N ASN A 45 -1.25 -8.28 -0.36
CA ASN A 45 -1.09 -8.92 -1.66
C ASN A 45 -0.36 -7.97 -2.61
N VAL A 46 0.48 -8.54 -3.47
CA VAL A 46 1.09 -7.84 -4.60
C VAL A 46 0.59 -8.53 -5.86
N GLU A 47 -0.21 -7.82 -6.63
CA GLU A 47 -0.68 -8.30 -7.92
C GLU A 47 -0.02 -7.48 -9.03
N VAL A 48 0.71 -8.14 -9.91
CA VAL A 48 1.35 -7.46 -11.05
C VAL A 48 0.43 -7.64 -12.25
N GLN A 49 -0.16 -6.54 -12.71
CA GLN A 49 -0.97 -6.52 -13.92
C GLN A 49 -0.42 -5.45 -14.87
N VAL A 50 -0.04 -5.87 -16.09
CA VAL A 50 0.32 -4.99 -17.23
C VAL A 50 1.26 -3.84 -16.81
N ASP A 51 2.47 -4.21 -16.39
CA ASP A 51 3.54 -3.30 -15.93
C ASP A 51 3.17 -2.35 -14.77
N THR A 52 2.05 -2.65 -14.10
CA THR A 52 1.58 -1.93 -12.92
C THR A 52 1.59 -2.87 -11.74
N LYS A 53 2.41 -2.55 -10.73
CA LYS A 53 2.41 -3.28 -9.46
C LYS A 53 1.27 -2.74 -8.60
N ILE A 54 0.32 -3.60 -8.26
CA ILE A 54 -0.79 -3.30 -7.36
C ILE A 54 -0.40 -3.80 -5.98
N GLU A 55 -0.28 -2.90 -5.03
CA GLU A 55 0.02 -3.23 -3.65
C GLU A 55 -1.20 -2.93 -2.76
N TYR A 56 -1.67 -3.98 -2.07
CA TYR A 56 -2.78 -3.89 -1.13
C TYR A 56 -2.22 -3.68 0.27
N TYR A 57 -2.29 -2.46 0.80
CA TYR A 57 -1.82 -2.18 2.16
C TYR A 57 -2.94 -2.33 3.18
N ARG A 58 -2.71 -3.17 4.20
CA ARG A 58 -3.55 -3.25 5.39
C ARG A 58 -2.81 -2.69 6.60
N THR A 59 -2.79 -1.37 6.73
CA THR A 59 -2.04 -0.72 7.82
C THR A 59 -2.93 -0.53 9.04
N PHE A 60 -2.65 -1.24 10.15
CA PHE A 60 -3.31 -1.10 11.48
C PHE A 60 -4.84 -1.35 11.52
N PRO A 61 -5.44 -1.86 12.62
CA PRO A 61 -6.91 -1.99 12.74
C PRO A 61 -7.70 -0.67 12.61
N LEU A 62 -7.03 0.50 12.53
CA LEU A 62 -7.66 1.83 12.43
C LEU A 62 -7.36 2.62 11.15
N MET A 63 -6.32 2.29 10.36
CA MET A 63 -6.07 2.96 9.08
C MET A 63 -6.60 2.11 7.91
N LYS A 64 -7.15 2.81 6.91
CA LYS A 64 -7.99 2.21 5.87
C LYS A 64 -7.12 1.73 4.70
N PRO A 65 -7.50 0.62 4.02
CA PRO A 65 -6.73 0.11 2.90
C PRO A 65 -6.58 1.16 1.81
N THR A 66 -5.36 1.31 1.30
CA THR A 66 -5.01 2.21 0.19
C THR A 66 -4.51 1.35 -0.95
N LEU A 67 -5.11 1.52 -2.13
CA LEU A 67 -4.65 0.93 -3.37
C LEU A 67 -3.51 1.80 -3.90
N GLU A 68 -2.34 1.18 -4.01
CA GLU A 68 -1.14 1.79 -4.59
C GLU A 68 -0.81 1.12 -5.92
N PHE A 69 -0.56 1.95 -6.94
CA PHE A 69 -0.16 1.51 -8.26
C PHE A 69 1.23 2.07 -8.59
N GLU A 70 2.22 1.20 -8.82
CA GLU A 70 3.47 1.62 -9.45
C GLU A 70 3.23 1.79 -10.95
N LEU A 71 3.29 3.03 -11.43
CA LEU A 71 3.04 3.34 -12.83
C LEU A 71 4.31 3.21 -13.67
N PRO A 72 4.24 2.70 -14.91
CA PRO A 72 5.41 2.53 -15.77
C PRO A 72 6.05 3.89 -16.11
N GLY A 73 7.37 3.90 -16.22
CA GLY A 73 8.16 5.10 -16.50
C GLY A 73 8.53 5.91 -15.26
N LYS A 74 9.64 6.65 -15.32
CA LYS A 74 10.20 7.45 -14.21
C LYS A 74 9.80 8.93 -14.26
N GLY A 75 9.19 9.32 -15.37
CA GLY A 75 8.72 10.68 -15.65
C GLY A 75 7.55 11.18 -14.80
N PRO A 76 7.30 12.51 -14.76
CA PRO A 76 6.01 13.05 -14.38
C PRO A 76 4.89 12.48 -15.25
N LYS A 77 3.72 12.28 -14.64
CA LYS A 77 2.54 11.73 -15.29
C LYS A 77 1.33 12.60 -15.00
N SER A 78 0.44 12.69 -15.97
CA SER A 78 -0.90 13.26 -15.85
C SER A 78 -1.89 12.18 -16.27
N LEU A 79 -2.65 11.62 -15.34
CA LEU A 79 -3.57 10.51 -15.59
C LEU A 79 -5.00 10.85 -15.18
N SER A 80 -5.94 10.49 -16.03
CA SER A 80 -7.34 10.29 -15.70
C SER A 80 -7.55 8.87 -15.22
N ILE A 81 -8.27 8.72 -14.12
CA ILE A 81 -8.54 7.45 -13.45
C ILE A 81 -10.05 7.27 -13.49
N GLY A 82 -10.52 6.12 -13.97
CA GLY A 82 -11.93 5.80 -13.83
C GLY A 82 -12.20 4.32 -13.71
N GLY A 83 -13.34 4.01 -13.11
CA GLY A 83 -13.91 2.68 -13.14
C GLY A 83 -14.73 2.47 -14.40
N ILE A 84 -14.76 1.24 -14.90
CA ILE A 84 -15.62 0.86 -16.01
C ILE A 84 -16.79 0.03 -15.48
N LEU A 85 -18.00 0.42 -15.88
CA LEU A 85 -19.21 -0.39 -15.69
C LEU A 85 -19.32 -1.46 -16.78
N PRO A 86 -20.10 -2.54 -16.56
CA PRO A 86 -20.24 -3.62 -17.55
C PRO A 86 -20.72 -3.19 -18.94
N ASN A 87 -21.42 -2.07 -19.07
CA ASN A 87 -21.81 -1.48 -20.36
C ASN A 87 -20.74 -0.58 -21.01
N GLY A 88 -19.53 -0.52 -20.47
CA GLY A 88 -18.46 0.37 -20.93
C GLY A 88 -18.60 1.82 -20.46
N SER A 89 -19.58 2.15 -19.62
CA SER A 89 -19.70 3.50 -19.08
C SER A 89 -18.55 3.81 -18.11
N PHE A 90 -18.03 5.04 -18.21
CA PHE A 90 -16.91 5.50 -17.42
C PHE A 90 -17.38 6.20 -16.14
N VAL A 91 -16.80 5.79 -15.01
CA VAL A 91 -17.06 6.33 -13.67
C VAL A 91 -15.80 7.06 -13.21
N ASP A 92 -15.84 8.40 -13.18
CA ASP A 92 -14.67 9.21 -12.87
C ASP A 92 -14.21 9.04 -11.41
N LEU A 93 -12.95 8.64 -11.24
CA LEU A 93 -12.27 8.53 -9.94
C LEU A 93 -11.26 9.68 -9.74
N GLY A 94 -11.10 10.56 -10.73
CA GLY A 94 -10.34 11.79 -10.67
C GLY A 94 -9.03 11.73 -11.43
N LEU A 95 -8.20 12.74 -11.17
CA LEU A 95 -6.94 12.97 -11.86
C LEU A 95 -5.75 12.73 -10.93
N TYR A 96 -4.65 12.28 -11.51
CA TYR A 96 -3.34 12.17 -10.87
C TYR A 96 -2.31 12.99 -11.62
N PHE A 97 -1.57 13.80 -10.88
CA PHE A 97 -0.44 14.56 -11.38
C PHE A 97 0.76 14.31 -10.46
N GLY A 98 1.80 13.65 -10.94
CA GLY A 98 2.92 13.30 -10.08
C GLY A 98 3.95 12.37 -10.69
N LYS A 99 4.87 11.90 -9.85
CA LYS A 99 5.89 10.90 -10.17
C LYS A 99 5.73 9.72 -9.20
N GLY A 100 5.99 8.51 -9.69
CA GLY A 100 5.95 7.29 -8.88
C GLY A 100 4.53 6.76 -8.68
N THR A 101 4.16 6.58 -7.41
CA THR A 101 2.97 5.82 -7.01
C THR A 101 1.67 6.62 -7.14
N LEU A 102 0.64 5.98 -7.69
CA LEU A 102 -0.73 6.48 -7.70
C LEU A 102 -1.48 5.96 -6.48
N ARG A 103 -2.18 6.85 -5.78
CA ARG A 103 -3.07 6.53 -4.65
C ARG A 103 -4.50 6.96 -4.97
N ILE A 104 -5.45 6.02 -4.90
CA ILE A 104 -6.87 6.33 -5.07
C ILE A 104 -7.54 6.41 -3.70
N PRO A 105 -8.26 7.51 -3.37
CA PRO A 105 -8.98 7.60 -2.11
C PRO A 105 -10.03 6.49 -1.96
N ARG A 106 -10.02 5.75 -0.84
CA ARG A 106 -10.99 4.68 -0.55
C ARG A 106 -12.45 5.11 -0.74
N LYS A 107 -12.80 6.35 -0.39
CA LYS A 107 -14.17 6.87 -0.56
C LYS A 107 -14.62 6.79 -2.02
N LYS A 108 -13.73 7.08 -2.97
CA LYS A 108 -14.03 7.02 -4.41
C LYS A 108 -14.15 5.58 -4.89
N LEU A 109 -13.28 4.68 -4.41
CA LEU A 109 -13.37 3.25 -4.71
C LEU A 109 -14.66 2.62 -4.19
N LEU A 110 -15.04 2.92 -2.94
CA LEU A 110 -16.32 2.48 -2.36
C LEU A 110 -17.51 2.97 -3.16
N TRP A 111 -17.48 4.23 -3.58
CA TRP A 111 -18.52 4.79 -4.42
C TRP A 111 -18.60 4.04 -5.75
N TYR A 112 -17.48 3.81 -6.43
CA TYR A 112 -17.45 3.02 -7.65
C TYR A 112 -17.99 1.60 -7.47
N PHE A 113 -17.58 0.87 -6.42
CA PHE A 113 -18.13 -0.47 -6.18
C PHE A 113 -19.63 -0.44 -5.90
N ARG A 114 -20.14 0.60 -5.23
CA ARG A 114 -21.59 0.78 -5.06
C ARG A 114 -22.28 0.98 -6.41
N GLU A 115 -21.79 1.90 -7.24
CA GLU A 115 -22.35 2.14 -8.58
C GLU A 115 -22.31 0.87 -9.44
N TRP A 116 -21.22 0.12 -9.37
CA TRP A 116 -21.04 -1.14 -10.08
C TRP A 116 -22.03 -2.21 -9.60
N ALA A 117 -22.20 -2.35 -8.28
CA ALA A 117 -23.16 -3.30 -7.70
C ALA A 117 -24.62 -2.91 -7.99
N GLU A 118 -24.95 -1.62 -7.94
CA GLU A 118 -26.27 -1.11 -8.32
C GLU A 118 -26.56 -1.37 -9.80
N TYR A 119 -25.57 -1.15 -10.67
CA TYR A 119 -25.68 -1.49 -12.08
C TYR A 119 -25.99 -2.98 -12.27
N GLY A 120 -25.25 -3.86 -11.59
CA GLY A 120 -25.48 -5.31 -11.66
C GLY A 120 -26.90 -5.70 -11.21
N LYS A 121 -27.38 -5.13 -10.09
CA LYS A 121 -28.74 -5.36 -9.59
C LYS A 121 -29.81 -4.90 -10.58
N ARG A 122 -29.66 -3.73 -11.18
CA ARG A 122 -30.64 -3.17 -12.15
C ARG A 122 -30.71 -3.97 -13.45
N ASN A 123 -29.60 -4.60 -13.85
CA ASN A 123 -29.49 -5.31 -15.12
C ASN A 123 -29.52 -6.84 -14.98
N GLY A 124 -29.81 -7.36 -13.78
CA GLY A 124 -29.92 -8.81 -13.54
C GLY A 124 -28.60 -9.58 -13.68
N LEU A 125 -27.45 -8.91 -13.53
CA LEU A 125 -26.14 -9.56 -13.57
C LEU A 125 -25.92 -10.36 -12.29
N LYS A 126 -25.43 -11.60 -12.41
CA LYS A 126 -25.06 -12.38 -11.23
C LYS A 126 -23.71 -11.88 -10.67
N PRO A 127 -23.52 -11.95 -9.34
CA PRO A 127 -22.22 -11.68 -8.75
C PRO A 127 -21.12 -12.54 -9.41
N GLY A 128 -20.04 -11.91 -9.85
CA GLY A 128 -18.89 -12.59 -10.47
C GLY A 128 -18.99 -12.87 -11.97
N GLU A 129 -20.12 -12.59 -12.64
CA GLU A 129 -20.20 -12.71 -14.11
C GLU A 129 -19.32 -11.70 -14.85
N VAL A 130 -19.17 -10.51 -14.26
CA VAL A 130 -18.28 -9.45 -14.73
C VAL A 130 -17.50 -8.96 -13.53
N VAL A 131 -16.21 -8.67 -13.72
CA VAL A 131 -15.35 -8.18 -12.65
C VAL A 131 -15.15 -6.68 -12.83
N PRO A 132 -15.26 -5.86 -11.77
CA PRO A 132 -14.98 -4.43 -11.86
C PRO A 132 -13.54 -4.19 -12.29
N GLY A 133 -13.32 -3.11 -13.04
CA GLY A 133 -12.02 -2.75 -13.56
C GLY A 133 -11.80 -1.24 -13.55
N LEU A 134 -10.53 -0.86 -13.39
CA LEU A 134 -10.08 0.51 -13.56
C LEU A 134 -9.44 0.69 -14.92
N ILE A 135 -9.57 1.90 -15.44
CA ILE A 135 -8.83 2.39 -16.59
C ILE A 135 -8.02 3.61 -16.16
N LEU A 136 -6.76 3.61 -16.54
CA LEU A 136 -5.81 4.71 -16.39
C LEU A 136 -5.47 5.22 -17.78
N LEU A 137 -5.78 6.48 -18.06
CA LEU A 137 -5.49 7.12 -19.34
C LEU A 137 -4.70 8.38 -19.10
N GLY A 138 -3.65 8.65 -19.87
CA GLY A 138 -2.98 9.93 -19.76
C GLY A 138 -1.65 9.99 -20.47
N THR A 139 -0.77 10.82 -19.94
CA THR A 139 0.51 11.15 -20.56
C THR A 139 1.64 11.01 -19.54
N VAL A 140 2.76 10.43 -19.98
CA VAL A 140 4.02 10.37 -19.25
C VAL A 140 5.04 11.25 -19.97
N VAL A 141 5.84 11.99 -19.21
CA VAL A 141 6.92 12.85 -19.74
C VAL A 141 8.27 12.28 -19.35
N GLU A 142 9.07 11.83 -20.30
CA GLU A 142 10.42 11.31 -20.06
C GLU A 142 11.47 12.05 -20.88
N GLY A 143 12.41 12.71 -20.19
CA GLY A 143 13.39 13.58 -20.85
C GLY A 143 12.68 14.67 -21.66
N ASN A 144 12.92 14.68 -22.97
CA ASN A 144 12.32 15.62 -23.92
C ASN A 144 11.13 15.02 -24.70
N GLN A 145 10.60 13.87 -24.28
CA GLN A 145 9.52 13.18 -24.96
C GLN A 145 8.28 13.09 -24.06
N SER A 146 7.11 13.10 -24.69
CA SER A 146 5.84 12.77 -24.06
C SER A 146 5.17 11.63 -24.82
N TYR A 147 4.62 10.67 -24.09
CA TYR A 147 3.88 9.55 -24.67
C TYR A 147 2.62 9.28 -23.89
N SER A 148 1.60 8.77 -24.60
CA SER A 148 0.33 8.40 -23.99
C SER A 148 0.41 7.02 -23.34
N ILE A 149 -0.30 6.86 -22.23
CA ILE A 149 -0.49 5.59 -21.54
C ILE A 149 -1.99 5.29 -21.47
N ALA A 150 -2.33 4.04 -21.76
CA ALA A 150 -3.63 3.45 -21.50
C ALA A 150 -3.40 2.11 -20.81
N SER A 151 -3.89 1.96 -19.58
CA SER A 151 -3.78 0.72 -18.82
C SER A 151 -5.13 0.36 -18.22
N SER A 152 -5.42 -0.94 -18.18
CA SER A 152 -6.63 -1.50 -17.57
C SER A 152 -6.24 -2.46 -16.45
N LEU A 153 -6.90 -2.35 -15.32
CA LEU A 153 -6.60 -3.11 -14.11
C LEU A 153 -7.89 -3.77 -13.64
N VAL A 154 -7.87 -5.08 -13.44
CA VAL A 154 -9.00 -5.79 -12.84
C VAL A 154 -8.94 -5.61 -11.33
N LEU A 155 -10.06 -5.18 -10.73
CA LEU A 155 -10.19 -5.03 -9.29
C LEU A 155 -10.95 -6.22 -8.72
N ASP A 156 -10.37 -6.82 -7.68
CA ASP A 156 -11.07 -7.75 -6.81
C ASP A 156 -11.71 -6.97 -5.64
N PRO A 157 -13.05 -6.83 -5.59
CA PRO A 157 -13.73 -6.10 -4.53
C PRO A 157 -13.43 -6.66 -3.14
N GLU A 158 -13.28 -7.98 -2.99
CA GLU A 158 -13.05 -8.61 -1.70
C GLU A 158 -11.69 -8.20 -1.14
N LYS A 159 -10.66 -8.19 -1.99
CA LYS A 159 -9.31 -7.73 -1.64
C LYS A 159 -9.25 -6.23 -1.37
N VAL A 160 -9.99 -5.41 -2.12
CA VAL A 160 -9.99 -3.95 -1.93
C VAL A 160 -10.78 -3.52 -0.69
N LEU A 161 -11.88 -4.22 -0.40
CA LEU A 161 -12.79 -3.88 0.70
C LEU A 161 -12.43 -4.57 2.02
N GLY A 162 -11.51 -5.54 1.99
CA GLY A 162 -11.05 -6.27 3.16
C GLY A 162 -12.11 -7.23 3.72
N GLY A 163 -12.90 -7.85 2.84
CA GLY A 163 -13.95 -8.81 3.21
C GLY A 163 -15.18 -8.21 3.91
N ILE A 164 -15.44 -6.91 3.72
CA ILE A 164 -16.71 -6.31 4.16
C ILE A 164 -17.75 -6.56 3.06
N PRO A 165 -18.83 -7.33 3.35
CA PRO A 165 -19.92 -7.59 2.40
C PRO A 165 -20.69 -6.33 1.99
#